data_AF-D3B0R6-F1
#
_entry.id   AF-D3B0R6-F1
#
_cell.length_a   1.000
_cell.length_b   1.000
_cell.length_c   1.000
_cell.angle_alpha   90.00
_cell.angle_beta   90.00
_cell.angle_gamma   90.00
#
_symmetry.space_group_name_H-M   'P 1'
#
loop_
_entity.id
_entity.type
_entity.pdbx_description
1 polymer ?
#
loop_
_entity_poly.entity_id
_entity_poly.type
_entity_poly.pdbx_seq_one_letter_code
_entity_poly.pdbx_strand_id
1 'polypeptide(L)'
;MASVTPSIKRIIFHSYNNNHSKYSKTDSNRATGFFAKIMLFYYKMTTKEILDKHRLISNDELKKMKKNELKNLMVQYSITYDGLQKDLTKTNLLELISNYQEYIIDLRSRFITNNPIDKHHRGTVHYRIPTLIINRMIRVLWHHHIDLCLSTDIAQTQLRENYRWLLTIALVSKECFKLISSLFTRFKYIHFYTQVYSASPAELIRSRVTNPLSVLKNITHMTLSINIFIEIISFRLIEIELIFANVRKLCLHSNHIIREKQDKYCKTIVQYMPNLETLKLPNISLNHSQLESLKEIPLLTSLNLSFTSFAKFDFSLDMISSSIRRLKLPKLHDGFQLSDTHNLTTLQLFQLNNNMVNSQYNQISKLIIKNVNSTSIFKSLVELLCAPDCKVHTLYIDYGTWISEVLEKNRSITTLDIGSSLKRTFEMVSKSTTLRTFIFYDDLYTKNIYRKTGNPTGYAHIKSKKRIKSLLNASLAFYAKKIYTVSTVSTVSTLNANNDNASYEATVHNHKFLYIE
;
A
#
# COMPACT_ATOMS: atom_id res chain seq x y z
N MET A 1 -29.31 -3.61 -37.08
CA MET A 1 -28.42 -2.44 -37.04
C MET A 1 -28.36 -1.93 -35.60
N ALA A 2 -27.26 -2.18 -34.90
CA ALA A 2 -27.07 -1.82 -33.50
C ALA A 2 -26.46 -0.42 -33.39
N SER A 3 -27.21 0.54 -32.82
CA SER A 3 -26.74 1.89 -32.56
C SER A 3 -25.95 1.94 -31.25
N VAL A 4 -24.63 2.05 -31.38
CA VAL A 4 -23.67 2.23 -30.28
C VAL A 4 -23.90 3.60 -29.62
N THR A 5 -24.24 3.59 -28.35
CA THR A 5 -24.32 4.79 -27.50
C THR A 5 -22.90 5.16 -27.04
N PRO A 6 -22.44 6.42 -27.17
CA PRO A 6 -21.11 6.81 -26.72
C PRO A 6 -21.05 6.90 -25.19
N SER A 7 -20.10 6.16 -24.61
CA SER A 7 -19.76 6.24 -23.19
C SER A 7 -19.14 7.59 -22.84
N ILE A 8 -19.82 8.35 -21.99
CA ILE A 8 -19.32 9.62 -21.44
C ILE A 8 -18.08 9.31 -20.57
N LYS A 9 -16.89 9.59 -21.08
CA LYS A 9 -15.60 9.30 -20.40
C LYS A 9 -15.07 10.43 -19.50
N ARG A 10 -15.78 11.57 -19.40
CA ARG A 10 -15.34 12.68 -18.53
C ARG A 10 -16.46 13.66 -18.27
N ILE A 11 -16.76 13.91 -17.00
CA ILE A 11 -17.57 15.06 -16.57
C ILE A 11 -16.58 16.06 -15.96
N ILE A 12 -16.44 17.22 -16.62
CA ILE A 12 -15.71 18.38 -16.12
C ILE A 12 -16.78 19.40 -15.72
N PHE A 13 -16.88 19.73 -14.44
CA PHE A 13 -17.77 20.80 -13.99
C PHE A 13 -17.06 22.13 -14.19
N HIS A 14 -17.47 22.88 -15.20
CA HIS A 14 -17.31 24.33 -15.19
C HIS A 14 -18.46 24.91 -14.36
N SER A 15 -18.13 25.55 -13.25
CA SER A 15 -19.09 26.30 -12.45
C SER A 15 -19.50 27.55 -13.22
N TYR A 16 -20.62 27.49 -13.93
CA TYR A 16 -21.43 28.65 -14.24
C TYR A 16 -22.82 28.47 -13.61
N ASN A 17 -23.32 29.57 -13.07
CA ASN A 17 -24.45 29.64 -12.18
C ASN A 17 -25.80 29.45 -12.90
N ASN A 18 -26.81 29.06 -12.11
CA ASN A 18 -28.26 29.15 -12.29
C ASN A 18 -29.06 28.04 -13.01
N ASN A 19 -30.00 27.52 -12.19
CA ASN A 19 -31.34 27.00 -12.48
C ASN A 19 -31.57 25.51 -12.83
N HIS A 20 -32.32 24.89 -11.90
CA HIS A 20 -33.26 23.76 -12.00
C HIS A 20 -32.81 22.40 -12.59
N SER A 21 -32.97 21.33 -11.81
CA SER A 21 -34.08 20.36 -12.00
C SER A 21 -34.03 19.18 -11.01
N LYS A 22 -35.20 18.59 -10.80
CA LYS A 22 -35.59 17.55 -9.86
C LYS A 22 -34.86 16.21 -10.08
N TYR A 23 -34.37 15.57 -9.01
CA TYR A 23 -34.01 14.15 -9.02
C TYR A 23 -35.26 13.28 -8.77
N SER A 24 -35.57 12.36 -9.70
CA SER A 24 -36.64 11.37 -9.55
C SER A 24 -36.19 10.14 -8.76
N LYS A 25 -37.12 9.55 -8.01
CA LYS A 25 -36.99 8.39 -7.10
C LYS A 25 -36.55 7.06 -7.74
N THR A 26 -36.14 7.03 -9.00
CA THR A 26 -35.95 5.79 -9.78
C THR A 26 -34.53 5.23 -9.80
N ASP A 27 -33.52 5.97 -9.30
CA ASP A 27 -32.11 5.53 -9.30
C ASP A 27 -31.65 4.77 -8.04
N SER A 28 -32.50 4.60 -7.03
CA SER A 28 -32.13 3.89 -5.79
C SER A 28 -31.93 2.38 -5.98
N ASN A 29 -32.59 1.77 -6.97
CA ASN A 29 -32.64 0.32 -7.11
C ASN A 29 -31.50 -0.26 -7.96
N ARG A 30 -30.79 0.56 -8.74
CA ARG A 30 -29.59 0.13 -9.49
C ARG A 30 -28.31 0.18 -8.64
N ALA A 31 -28.25 1.07 -7.65
CA ALA A 31 -27.11 1.15 -6.74
C ALA A 31 -27.06 -0.07 -5.78
N THR A 32 -28.19 -0.51 -5.24
CA THR A 32 -28.27 -1.63 -4.29
C THR A 32 -27.83 -2.96 -4.89
N GLY A 33 -28.15 -3.24 -6.16
CA GLY A 33 -27.70 -4.46 -6.84
C GLY A 33 -26.19 -4.53 -7.10
N PHE A 34 -25.54 -3.39 -7.35
CA PHE A 34 -24.09 -3.33 -7.58
C PHE A 34 -23.29 -3.44 -6.26
N PHE A 35 -23.83 -2.92 -5.16
CA PHE A 35 -23.24 -3.09 -3.82
C PHE A 35 -23.38 -4.53 -3.29
N ALA A 36 -24.50 -5.21 -3.57
CA ALA A 36 -24.70 -6.60 -3.16
C ALA A 36 -23.74 -7.59 -3.86
N LYS A 37 -23.46 -7.38 -5.15
CA LYS A 37 -22.51 -8.22 -5.92
C LYS A 37 -21.04 -8.01 -5.53
N ILE A 38 -20.67 -6.84 -5.00
CA ILE A 38 -19.33 -6.57 -4.46
C ILE A 38 -19.17 -7.14 -3.03
N MET A 39 -20.25 -7.22 -2.25
CA MET A 39 -20.23 -7.83 -0.91
C MET A 39 -20.03 -9.35 -0.94
N LEU A 40 -20.43 -10.03 -2.02
CA LEU A 40 -20.35 -11.49 -2.14
C LEU A 40 -18.92 -12.05 -2.40
N PHE A 41 -17.93 -11.21 -2.71
CA PHE A 41 -16.54 -11.65 -2.97
C PHE A 41 -15.51 -11.21 -1.92
N TYR A 42 -15.94 -10.52 -0.85
CA TYR A 42 -15.08 -10.15 0.26
C TYR A 42 -15.71 -10.61 1.56
N TYR A 43 -15.36 -11.82 2.01
CA TYR A 43 -15.64 -12.26 3.37
C TYR A 43 -14.75 -11.47 4.34
N LYS A 44 -15.04 -10.19 4.51
CA LYS A 44 -14.38 -9.31 5.45
C LYS A 44 -14.96 -9.64 6.82
N MET A 45 -14.26 -10.48 7.59
CA MET A 45 -14.63 -10.75 8.99
C MET A 45 -14.80 -9.43 9.75
N THR A 46 -16.02 -9.18 10.17
CA THR A 46 -16.43 -8.02 10.95
C THR A 46 -16.00 -8.20 12.41
N THR A 47 -15.86 -7.09 13.15
CA THR A 47 -15.61 -7.13 14.60
C THR A 47 -16.65 -7.98 15.34
N LYS A 48 -17.90 -7.97 14.87
CA LYS A 48 -18.96 -8.81 15.41
C LYS A 48 -18.66 -10.29 15.18
N GLU A 49 -18.40 -10.70 13.94
CA GLU A 49 -18.08 -12.10 13.61
C GLU A 49 -16.83 -12.61 14.36
N ILE A 50 -15.82 -11.76 14.53
CA ILE A 50 -14.64 -12.04 15.36
C ILE A 50 -15.06 -12.33 16.80
N LEU A 51 -15.83 -11.43 17.43
CA LEU A 51 -16.28 -11.61 18.80
C LEU A 51 -17.26 -12.79 18.97
N ASP A 52 -18.05 -13.11 17.95
CA ASP A 52 -19.03 -14.20 17.96
C ASP A 52 -18.37 -15.59 17.87
N LYS A 53 -17.16 -15.70 17.30
CA LYS A 53 -16.35 -16.94 17.35
C LYS A 53 -15.97 -17.38 18.76
N HIS A 54 -15.91 -16.44 19.70
CA HIS A 54 -15.60 -16.73 21.10
C HIS A 54 -16.88 -17.10 21.86
N ARG A 55 -17.13 -18.40 22.00
CA ARG A 55 -18.32 -18.91 22.71
C ARG A 55 -18.21 -18.63 24.20
N LEU A 56 -19.21 -17.94 24.73
CA LEU A 56 -19.43 -17.80 26.17
C LEU A 56 -20.11 -19.07 26.68
N ILE A 57 -19.56 -19.63 27.75
CA ILE A 57 -20.01 -20.85 28.43
C ILE A 57 -20.40 -20.42 29.84
N SER A 58 -21.53 -20.90 30.35
CA SER A 58 -21.98 -20.49 31.68
C SER A 58 -21.04 -21.03 32.77
N ASN A 59 -20.96 -20.32 33.91
CA ASN A 59 -20.14 -20.75 35.04
C ASN A 59 -20.54 -22.15 35.55
N ASP A 60 -21.82 -22.50 35.48
CA ASP A 60 -22.30 -23.83 35.89
C ASP A 60 -21.87 -24.93 34.93
N GLU A 61 -21.85 -24.65 33.62
CA GLU A 61 -21.30 -25.58 32.62
C GLU A 61 -19.78 -25.74 32.79
N LEU A 62 -19.04 -24.65 32.99
CA LEU A 62 -17.60 -24.70 33.23
C LEU A 62 -17.25 -25.55 34.46
N LYS A 63 -17.98 -25.37 35.56
CA LYS A 63 -17.79 -26.18 36.79
C LYS A 63 -18.01 -27.67 36.57
N LYS A 64 -18.92 -28.05 35.66
CA LYS A 64 -19.21 -29.45 35.31
C LYS A 64 -18.14 -30.07 34.40
N MET A 65 -17.39 -29.28 33.64
CA MET A 65 -16.35 -29.78 32.72
C MET A 65 -15.21 -30.50 33.42
N LYS A 66 -14.64 -31.51 32.73
CA LYS A 66 -13.44 -32.22 33.17
C LYS A 66 -12.20 -31.35 32.97
N LYS A 67 -11.14 -31.60 33.74
CA LYS A 67 -9.86 -30.87 33.65
C LYS A 67 -9.29 -30.82 32.22
N ASN A 68 -9.40 -31.92 31.46
CA ASN A 68 -8.92 -31.99 30.08
C ASN A 68 -9.76 -31.16 29.11
N GLU A 69 -11.07 -31.07 29.33
CA GLU A 69 -11.96 -30.21 28.51
C GLU A 69 -11.63 -28.74 28.73
N LEU A 70 -11.38 -28.33 29.98
CA LEU A 70 -10.94 -26.97 30.30
C LEU A 70 -9.56 -26.65 29.68
N LYS A 71 -8.63 -27.61 29.69
CA LYS A 71 -7.35 -27.46 28.98
C LYS A 71 -7.55 -27.28 27.46
N ASN A 72 -8.46 -28.03 26.86
CA ASN A 72 -8.78 -27.88 25.43
C ASN A 72 -9.37 -26.50 25.13
N LEU A 73 -10.21 -25.95 26.02
CA LEU A 73 -10.71 -24.57 25.89
C LEU A 73 -9.60 -23.53 25.98
N MET A 74 -8.64 -23.70 26.90
CA MET A 74 -7.48 -22.81 26.97
C MET A 74 -6.66 -22.82 25.69
N VAL A 75 -6.42 -24.01 25.11
CA VAL A 75 -5.71 -24.14 23.83
C VAL A 75 -6.51 -23.49 22.70
N GLN A 76 -7.81 -23.77 22.61
CA GLN A 76 -8.70 -23.22 21.60
C GLN A 76 -8.70 -21.69 21.60
N TYR A 77 -8.72 -21.06 22.78
CA TYR A 77 -8.72 -19.61 22.92
C TYR A 77 -7.32 -19.00 23.11
N SER A 78 -6.27 -19.81 23.02
CA SER A 78 -4.87 -19.43 23.25
C SER A 78 -4.66 -18.64 24.55
N ILE A 79 -5.28 -19.10 25.64
CA ILE A 79 -5.13 -18.51 26.97
C ILE A 79 -3.79 -18.96 27.54
N THR A 80 -2.88 -18.02 27.78
CA THR A 80 -1.57 -18.28 28.38
C THR A 80 -1.64 -18.32 29.90
N TYR A 81 -0.80 -19.15 30.51
CA TYR A 81 -0.61 -19.21 31.96
C TYR A 81 0.86 -18.91 32.25
N ASP A 82 1.12 -17.76 32.86
CA ASP A 82 2.48 -17.27 33.13
C ASP A 82 3.02 -17.74 34.50
N GLY A 83 2.28 -18.63 35.20
CA GLY A 83 2.68 -19.14 36.50
C GLY A 83 3.83 -20.16 36.43
N LEU A 84 4.79 -20.06 37.36
CA LEU A 84 5.85 -21.04 37.61
C LEU A 84 5.26 -22.42 37.94
N GLN A 85 5.30 -23.36 37.00
CA GLN A 85 5.24 -24.84 37.10
C GLN A 85 4.43 -25.54 38.22
N LYS A 86 3.52 -24.87 38.92
CA LYS A 86 2.55 -25.54 39.80
C LYS A 86 1.44 -26.10 38.95
N ASP A 87 1.09 -27.36 39.21
CA ASP A 87 -0.02 -28.07 38.59
C ASP A 87 -1.21 -27.14 38.36
N LEU A 88 -1.58 -26.92 37.10
CA LEU A 88 -2.82 -26.21 36.77
C LEU A 88 -3.97 -26.99 37.41
N THR A 89 -4.45 -26.52 38.55
CA THR A 89 -5.61 -27.11 39.24
C THR A 89 -6.86 -26.82 38.42
N LYS A 90 -7.92 -27.60 38.62
CA LYS A 90 -9.21 -27.32 37.97
C LYS A 90 -9.69 -25.90 38.31
N THR A 91 -9.46 -25.44 39.53
CA THR A 91 -9.81 -24.09 39.99
C THR A 91 -9.08 -23.01 39.21
N ASN A 92 -7.76 -23.11 39.03
CA ASN A 92 -6.98 -22.12 38.27
C ASN A 92 -7.42 -22.08 36.80
N LEU A 93 -7.73 -23.24 36.20
CA LEU A 93 -8.27 -23.30 34.83
C LEU A 93 -9.62 -22.55 34.73
N LEU A 94 -10.51 -22.77 35.69
CA LEU A 94 -11.80 -22.10 35.74
C LEU A 94 -11.64 -20.58 35.86
N GLU A 95 -10.75 -20.12 36.74
CA GLU A 95 -10.50 -18.69 36.94
C GLU A 95 -9.96 -18.02 35.66
N LEU A 96 -8.95 -18.63 35.01
CA LEU A 96 -8.39 -18.09 33.76
C LEU A 96 -9.43 -18.01 32.64
N ILE A 97 -10.26 -19.03 32.48
CA ILE A 97 -11.33 -19.06 31.48
C ILE A 97 -12.42 -18.03 31.82
N SER A 98 -12.78 -17.89 33.10
CA SER A 98 -13.79 -16.92 33.55
C SER A 98 -13.31 -15.49 33.30
N ASN A 99 -12.08 -15.16 33.71
CA ASN A 99 -11.46 -13.86 33.46
C ASN A 99 -11.38 -13.52 31.96
N TYR A 100 -11.13 -14.54 31.13
CA TYR A 100 -11.15 -14.38 29.67
C TYR A 100 -12.56 -14.09 29.15
N GLN A 101 -13.58 -14.80 29.62
CA GLN A 101 -14.98 -14.57 29.20
C GLN A 101 -15.50 -13.21 29.65
N GLU A 102 -15.18 -12.76 30.86
CA GLU A 102 -15.48 -11.41 31.33
C GLU A 102 -14.86 -10.35 30.41
N TYR A 103 -13.61 -10.56 29.99
CA TYR A 103 -12.96 -9.68 29.03
C TYR A 103 -13.69 -9.64 27.67
N ILE A 104 -14.14 -10.80 27.15
CA ILE A 104 -14.93 -10.85 25.91
C ILE A 104 -16.28 -10.14 26.09
N ILE A 105 -16.94 -10.30 27.23
CA ILE A 105 -18.21 -9.62 27.55
C ILE A 105 -18.01 -8.10 27.55
N ASP A 106 -16.95 -7.61 28.21
CA ASP A 106 -16.60 -6.20 28.20
C ASP A 106 -16.33 -5.67 26.79
N LEU A 107 -15.57 -6.41 25.97
CA LEU A 107 -15.38 -6.06 24.56
C LEU A 107 -16.71 -6.02 23.79
N ARG A 108 -17.58 -7.03 23.93
CA ARG A 108 -18.91 -7.02 23.28
C ARG A 108 -19.74 -5.82 23.71
N SER A 109 -19.72 -5.46 25.00
CA SER A 109 -20.39 -4.27 25.52
C SER A 109 -19.83 -3.00 24.87
N ARG A 110 -18.50 -2.81 24.84
CA ARG A 110 -17.86 -1.62 24.27
C ARG A 110 -18.07 -1.46 22.77
N PHE A 111 -18.09 -2.56 22.02
CA PHE A 111 -18.09 -2.53 20.56
C PHE A 111 -19.48 -2.67 19.93
N ILE A 112 -20.38 -3.43 20.55
CA ILE A 112 -21.67 -3.84 19.97
C ILE A 112 -22.83 -3.22 20.75
N THR A 113 -22.93 -3.49 22.07
CA THR A 113 -24.15 -3.18 22.84
C THR A 113 -24.22 -1.72 23.29
N ASN A 114 -23.11 -1.18 23.80
CA ASN A 114 -23.01 0.14 24.43
C ASN A 114 -21.95 1.00 23.75
N ASN A 115 -21.89 0.96 22.43
CA ASN A 115 -20.87 1.68 21.68
C ASN A 115 -20.97 3.20 21.95
N PRO A 116 -19.95 3.84 22.53
CA PRO A 116 -20.01 5.26 22.88
C PRO A 116 -20.16 6.19 21.66
N ILE A 117 -19.82 5.72 20.46
CA ILE A 117 -20.09 6.46 19.22
C ILE A 117 -21.59 6.69 19.05
N ASP A 118 -22.42 5.73 19.42
CA ASP A 118 -23.88 5.83 19.31
C ASP A 118 -24.46 6.82 20.33
N LYS A 119 -23.77 7.06 21.46
CA LYS A 119 -24.16 8.05 22.48
C LYS A 119 -23.81 9.49 22.10
N HIS A 120 -22.83 9.72 21.22
CA HIS A 120 -22.47 11.07 20.74
C HIS A 120 -23.36 11.56 19.58
N HIS A 121 -24.41 10.81 19.23
CA HIS A 121 -25.39 11.20 18.23
C HIS A 121 -26.38 12.23 18.81
N ARG A 122 -26.18 13.52 18.53
CA ARG A 122 -27.15 14.60 18.85
C ARG A 122 -28.31 14.71 17.84
N GLY A 123 -28.69 13.61 17.19
CA GLY A 123 -29.71 13.59 16.14
C GLY A 123 -29.16 13.76 14.72
N THR A 124 -30.03 13.59 13.71
CA THR A 124 -29.74 13.86 12.30
C THR A 124 -29.50 15.35 12.10
N VAL A 125 -28.24 15.78 12.17
CA VAL A 125 -27.87 17.13 11.75
C VAL A 125 -27.92 17.17 10.23
N HIS A 126 -28.92 17.86 9.67
CA HIS A 126 -28.96 18.15 8.23
C HIS A 126 -27.84 19.13 7.88
N TYR A 127 -26.72 18.61 7.40
CA TYR A 127 -25.62 19.43 6.91
C TYR A 127 -26.07 20.20 5.66
N ARG A 128 -25.94 21.53 5.69
CA ARG A 128 -26.09 22.36 4.48
C ARG A 128 -25.08 21.99 3.39
N ILE A 129 -23.94 21.40 3.77
CA ILE A 129 -22.91 20.91 2.86
C ILE A 129 -22.97 19.37 2.82
N PRO A 130 -23.18 18.76 1.63
CA PRO A 130 -23.14 17.31 1.49
C PRO A 130 -21.86 16.69 2.04
N THR A 131 -22.00 15.59 2.78
CA THR A 131 -20.90 14.81 3.37
C THR A 131 -19.81 14.44 2.36
N LEU A 132 -20.17 14.26 1.09
CA LEU A 132 -19.25 14.06 -0.03
C LEU A 132 -18.32 15.25 -0.30
N ILE A 133 -18.81 16.49 -0.16
CA ILE A 133 -18.03 17.71 -0.33
C ILE A 133 -17.05 17.85 0.85
N ILE A 134 -17.53 17.64 2.08
CA ILE A 134 -16.69 17.62 3.29
C ILE A 134 -15.56 16.59 3.13
N ASN A 135 -15.87 15.37 2.65
CA ASN A 135 -14.86 14.34 2.38
C ASN A 135 -13.81 14.81 1.36
N ARG A 136 -14.24 15.45 0.27
CA ARG A 136 -13.32 15.96 -0.76
C ARG A 136 -12.44 17.08 -0.21
N MET A 137 -13.00 18.03 0.52
CA MET A 137 -12.23 19.10 1.17
C MET A 137 -11.19 18.52 2.11
N ILE A 138 -11.58 17.56 2.96
CA ILE A 138 -10.65 16.94 3.91
C ILE A 138 -9.56 16.17 3.17
N ARG A 139 -9.91 15.39 2.13
CA ARG A 139 -8.92 14.65 1.34
C ARG A 139 -7.94 15.56 0.60
N VAL A 140 -8.37 16.74 0.15
CA VAL A 140 -7.52 17.71 -0.53
C VAL A 140 -6.58 18.39 0.47
N LEU A 141 -7.12 18.90 1.58
CA LEU A 141 -6.37 19.65 2.58
C LEU A 141 -5.37 18.75 3.35
N TRP A 142 -5.75 17.50 3.64
CA TRP A 142 -4.95 16.61 4.49
C TRP A 142 -4.43 15.36 3.77
N HIS A 143 -4.34 15.37 2.43
CA HIS A 143 -3.88 14.21 1.63
C HIS A 143 -2.58 13.57 2.14
N HIS A 144 -1.67 14.40 2.67
CA HIS A 144 -0.34 14.00 3.14
C HIS A 144 -0.27 13.66 4.64
N HIS A 145 -1.34 13.90 5.41
CA HIS A 145 -1.37 13.73 6.88
C HIS A 145 -2.18 12.51 7.34
N ILE A 146 -2.55 11.63 6.40
CA ILE A 146 -3.38 10.44 6.64
C ILE A 146 -2.54 9.23 7.14
N ASP A 147 -1.21 9.32 7.04
CA ASP A 147 -0.31 8.29 7.57
C ASP A 147 -0.18 8.47 9.09
N LEU A 148 -0.68 7.51 9.88
CA LEU A 148 -0.44 7.49 11.31
C LEU A 148 1.00 7.04 11.57
N CYS A 149 1.91 8.01 11.68
CA CYS A 149 3.34 7.79 11.89
C CYS A 149 3.72 8.11 13.33
N LEU A 150 4.13 7.09 14.10
CA LEU A 150 4.45 7.25 15.52
C LEU A 150 5.96 7.24 15.82
N SER A 151 6.80 7.19 14.78
CA SER A 151 8.24 6.89 14.90
C SER A 151 9.16 8.06 15.30
N THR A 152 8.66 9.30 15.43
CA THR A 152 9.47 10.45 15.86
C THR A 152 8.63 11.47 16.65
N ASP A 153 9.27 12.25 17.53
CA ASP A 153 8.61 13.34 18.29
C ASP A 153 7.96 14.39 17.37
N ILE A 154 8.59 14.67 16.22
CA ILE A 154 8.03 15.56 15.19
C ILE A 154 6.77 14.94 14.56
N ALA A 155 6.78 13.64 14.27
CA ALA A 155 5.62 12.95 13.73
C ALA A 155 4.49 12.88 14.75
N GLN A 156 4.79 12.65 16.04
CA GLN A 156 3.79 12.69 17.11
C GLN A 156 3.17 14.09 17.26
N THR A 157 3.97 15.17 17.16
CA THR A 157 3.48 16.55 17.28
C THR A 157 2.58 16.92 16.10
N GLN A 158 2.99 16.63 14.86
CA GLN A 158 2.18 16.87 13.67
C GLN A 158 0.93 16.00 13.58
N LEU A 159 1.02 14.75 14.05
CA LEU A 159 -0.14 13.86 14.17
C LEU A 159 -1.11 14.41 15.21
N ARG A 160 -0.61 14.86 16.37
CA ARG A 160 -1.42 15.42 17.45
C ARG A 160 -2.19 16.66 17.02
N GLU A 161 -1.57 17.58 16.28
CA GLU A 161 -2.23 18.80 15.81
C GLU A 161 -3.30 18.51 14.74
N ASN A 162 -2.95 17.75 13.70
CA ASN A 162 -3.89 17.42 12.62
C ASN A 162 -5.02 16.48 13.09
N TYR A 163 -4.69 15.51 13.95
CA TYR A 163 -5.67 14.59 14.52
C TYR A 163 -6.60 15.32 15.50
N ARG A 164 -6.14 16.30 16.28
CA ARG A 164 -7.02 17.10 17.15
C ARG A 164 -8.08 17.86 16.37
N TRP A 165 -7.70 18.51 15.27
CA TRP A 165 -8.65 19.19 14.39
C TRP A 165 -9.64 18.22 13.75
N LEU A 166 -9.14 17.12 13.17
CA LEU A 166 -10.00 16.09 12.58
C LEU A 166 -10.90 15.41 13.61
N LEU A 167 -10.43 15.18 14.83
CA LEU A 167 -11.24 14.63 15.92
C LEU A 167 -12.36 15.60 16.31
N THR A 168 -12.09 16.91 16.33
CA THR A 168 -13.10 17.93 16.62
C THR A 168 -14.23 17.87 15.59
N ILE A 169 -13.92 17.71 14.31
CA ILE A 169 -14.92 17.51 13.25
C ILE A 169 -15.59 16.13 13.37
N ALA A 170 -14.83 15.09 13.74
CA ALA A 170 -15.35 13.73 13.90
C ALA A 170 -16.40 13.65 15.02
N LEU A 171 -16.28 14.48 16.06
CA LEU A 171 -17.23 14.54 17.18
C LEU A 171 -18.54 15.28 16.84
N VAL A 172 -18.65 15.88 15.64
CA VAL A 172 -19.87 16.60 15.22
C VAL A 172 -21.02 15.63 14.89
N SER A 173 -20.73 14.46 14.31
CA SER A 173 -21.71 13.39 14.07
C SER A 173 -21.07 12.03 13.80
N LYS A 174 -21.90 10.97 13.82
CA LYS A 174 -21.51 9.62 13.45
C LYS A 174 -21.03 9.53 12.00
N GLU A 175 -21.64 10.27 11.07
CA GLU A 175 -21.27 10.32 9.66
C GLU A 175 -19.89 10.98 9.50
N CYS A 176 -19.66 12.11 10.18
CA CYS A 176 -18.37 12.77 10.21
C CYS A 176 -17.29 11.89 10.85
N PHE A 177 -17.61 11.22 11.96
CA PHE A 177 -16.71 10.25 12.60
C PHE A 177 -16.34 9.13 11.64
N LYS A 178 -17.32 8.48 11.01
CA LYS A 178 -17.08 7.40 10.03
C LYS A 178 -16.24 7.88 8.86
N LEU A 179 -16.57 9.04 8.31
CA LEU A 179 -15.85 9.63 7.18
C LEU A 179 -14.40 9.91 7.55
N ILE A 180 -14.16 10.60 8.66
CA ILE A 180 -12.80 10.98 9.09
C ILE A 180 -12.00 9.76 9.48
N SER A 181 -12.60 8.84 10.23
CA SER A 181 -11.95 7.57 10.60
C SER A 181 -11.60 6.73 9.36
N SER A 182 -12.40 6.79 8.28
CA SER A 182 -12.10 6.10 7.02
C SER A 182 -10.93 6.68 6.24
N LEU A 183 -10.45 7.88 6.61
CA LEU A 183 -9.25 8.45 6.00
C LEU A 183 -8.03 7.70 6.50
N PHE A 184 -7.94 7.44 7.82
CA PHE A 184 -6.83 6.75 8.48
C PHE A 184 -6.78 5.27 8.11
N THR A 185 -6.17 4.99 6.96
CA THR A 185 -6.02 3.65 6.40
C THR A 185 -4.60 3.12 6.53
N ARG A 186 -3.66 3.97 6.95
CA ARG A 186 -2.22 3.67 6.93
C ARG A 186 -1.61 3.91 8.30
N PHE A 187 -0.94 2.87 8.80
CA PHE A 187 -0.20 2.89 10.05
C PHE A 187 1.26 2.61 9.75
N LYS A 188 2.15 3.44 10.28
CA LYS A 188 3.60 3.26 10.15
C LYS A 188 4.27 3.45 11.51
N TYR A 189 4.91 2.39 11.97
CA TYR A 189 5.81 2.44 13.11
C TYR A 189 7.10 1.71 12.73
N ILE A 190 8.18 2.43 12.49
CA ILE A 190 9.49 1.84 12.31
C ILE A 190 10.40 2.43 13.37
N HIS A 191 10.88 1.59 14.28
CA HIS A 191 11.72 2.01 15.39
C HIS A 191 13.16 2.16 14.91
N PHE A 192 13.69 3.38 14.81
CA PHE A 192 15.05 3.61 14.33
C PHE A 192 16.09 3.78 15.44
N TYR A 193 15.68 4.08 16.69
CA TYR A 193 16.60 4.38 17.79
C TYR A 193 16.00 4.05 19.16
N THR A 194 16.88 3.70 20.11
CA THR A 194 16.66 3.29 21.52
C THR A 194 16.09 4.39 22.42
N GLN A 195 15.05 5.11 22.00
CA GLN A 195 14.31 5.94 22.95
C GLN A 195 13.43 5.04 23.81
N VAL A 196 13.70 5.07 25.12
CA VAL A 196 12.91 4.40 26.15
C VAL A 196 11.58 5.13 26.28
N TYR A 197 10.55 4.65 25.58
CA TYR A 197 9.17 5.09 25.82
C TYR A 197 8.64 4.44 27.11
N SER A 198 7.78 5.15 27.84
CA SER A 198 7.17 4.66 29.09
C SER A 198 6.20 3.50 28.91
N ALA A 199 5.70 3.27 27.69
CA ALA A 199 4.89 2.11 27.32
C ALA A 199 5.37 1.54 25.98
N SER A 200 5.34 0.21 25.83
CA SER A 200 5.75 -0.41 24.57
C SER A 200 4.80 0.01 23.43
N PRO A 201 5.31 0.22 22.20
CA PRO A 201 4.47 0.58 21.06
C PRO A 201 3.37 -0.44 20.76
N ALA A 202 3.65 -1.73 21.02
CA ALA A 202 2.65 -2.77 20.90
C ALA A 202 1.51 -2.56 21.89
N GLU A 203 1.81 -2.24 23.16
CA GLU A 203 0.80 -1.96 24.19
C GLU A 203 -0.07 -0.73 23.84
N LEU A 204 0.54 0.29 23.24
CA LEU A 204 -0.21 1.42 22.70
C LEU A 204 -1.17 0.96 21.59
N ILE A 205 -0.73 0.12 20.65
CA ILE A 205 -1.61 -0.41 19.60
C ILE A 205 -2.76 -1.23 20.21
N ARG A 206 -2.46 -2.08 21.20
CA ARG A 206 -3.44 -2.91 21.92
C ARG A 206 -4.53 -2.08 22.59
N SER A 207 -4.13 -1.14 23.45
CA SER A 207 -5.04 -0.25 24.18
C SER A 207 -5.87 0.63 23.23
N ARG A 208 -5.31 1.02 22.09
CA ARG A 208 -6.02 1.82 21.09
C ARG A 208 -6.98 0.96 20.26
N VAL A 209 -6.62 -0.23 19.81
CA VAL A 209 -7.54 -1.07 19.00
C VAL A 209 -8.75 -1.52 19.82
N THR A 210 -8.55 -1.81 21.11
CA THR A 210 -9.64 -2.16 22.05
C THR A 210 -10.51 -0.95 22.44
N ASN A 211 -10.12 0.28 22.09
CA ASN A 211 -10.94 1.47 22.33
C ASN A 211 -12.00 1.64 21.22
N PRO A 212 -13.31 1.74 21.54
CA PRO A 212 -14.39 1.96 20.56
C PRO A 212 -14.14 3.13 19.60
N LEU A 213 -13.54 4.21 20.08
CA LEU A 213 -13.33 5.49 19.37
C LEU A 213 -12.04 5.53 18.52
N SER A 214 -11.25 4.47 18.50
CA SER A 214 -9.97 4.47 17.81
C SER A 214 -10.08 4.29 16.30
N VAL A 215 -9.37 5.14 15.57
CA VAL A 215 -9.23 5.04 14.10
C VAL A 215 -8.36 3.86 13.66
N LEU A 216 -7.59 3.24 14.57
CA LEU A 216 -6.71 2.12 14.24
C LEU A 216 -7.45 0.90 13.66
N LYS A 217 -8.75 0.81 13.88
CA LYS A 217 -9.60 -0.27 13.32
C LYS A 217 -9.77 -0.18 11.81
N ASN A 218 -9.57 1.00 11.22
CA ASN A 218 -9.69 1.20 9.78
C ASN A 218 -8.36 1.04 9.04
N ILE A 219 -7.29 0.65 9.74
CA ILE A 219 -5.99 0.45 9.14
C ILE A 219 -6.05 -0.73 8.18
N THR A 220 -5.84 -0.43 6.90
CA THR A 220 -5.72 -1.43 5.84
C THR A 220 -4.28 -1.61 5.37
N HIS A 221 -3.39 -0.68 5.71
CA HIS A 221 -1.97 -0.70 5.35
C HIS A 221 -1.14 -0.52 6.61
N MET A 222 -0.35 -1.53 6.94
CA MET A 222 0.44 -1.55 8.16
C MET A 222 1.91 -1.72 7.81
N THR A 223 2.74 -0.84 8.35
CA THR A 223 4.20 -0.89 8.24
C THR A 223 4.79 -0.91 9.64
N LEU A 224 5.46 -2.00 10.00
CA LEU A 224 5.98 -2.24 11.36
C LEU A 224 7.45 -2.64 11.31
N SER A 225 8.17 -2.42 12.40
CA SER A 225 9.37 -3.21 12.67
C SER A 225 8.97 -4.64 13.07
N ILE A 226 9.81 -5.62 12.74
CA ILE A 226 9.54 -7.03 13.07
C ILE A 226 9.48 -7.27 14.59
N ASN A 227 10.24 -6.51 15.40
CA ASN A 227 10.18 -6.60 16.86
C ASN A 227 8.80 -6.26 17.41
N ILE A 228 8.19 -5.17 16.91
CA ILE A 228 6.85 -4.77 17.33
C ILE A 228 5.82 -5.77 16.82
N PHE A 229 6.01 -6.31 15.61
CA PHE A 229 5.17 -7.40 15.13
C PHE A 229 5.23 -8.61 16.08
N ILE A 230 6.43 -9.00 16.53
CA ILE A 230 6.64 -10.10 17.48
C ILE A 230 5.98 -9.80 18.85
N GLU A 231 6.06 -8.56 19.34
CA GLU A 231 5.34 -8.17 20.55
C GLU A 231 3.82 -8.24 20.36
N ILE A 232 3.28 -7.73 19.24
CA ILE A 232 1.84 -7.77 18.98
C ILE A 232 1.31 -9.20 18.94
N ILE A 233 2.05 -10.12 18.34
CA ILE A 233 1.61 -11.52 18.23
C ILE A 233 1.74 -12.29 19.56
N SER A 234 2.28 -11.65 20.60
CA SER A 234 2.25 -12.17 21.98
C SER A 234 0.97 -11.79 22.74
N PHE A 235 0.10 -10.95 22.15
CA PHE A 235 -1.18 -10.55 22.75
C PHE A 235 -2.22 -11.66 22.73
N ARG A 236 -3.36 -11.42 23.41
CA ARG A 236 -4.48 -12.37 23.39
C ARG A 236 -5.00 -12.52 21.97
N LEU A 237 -5.43 -13.74 21.64
CA LEU A 237 -5.93 -14.13 20.31
C LEU A 237 -6.90 -13.09 19.71
N ILE A 238 -7.90 -12.71 20.49
CA ILE A 238 -8.93 -11.75 20.08
C ILE A 238 -8.34 -10.37 19.71
N GLU A 239 -7.30 -9.91 20.41
CA GLU A 239 -6.67 -8.62 20.15
C GLU A 239 -5.90 -8.66 18.84
N ILE A 240 -5.18 -9.75 18.59
CA ILE A 240 -4.45 -9.99 17.33
C ILE A 240 -5.45 -9.99 16.16
N GLU A 241 -6.55 -10.74 16.29
CA GLU A 241 -7.60 -10.78 15.26
C GLU A 241 -8.18 -9.39 15.00
N LEU A 242 -8.49 -8.62 16.05
CA LEU A 242 -9.01 -7.26 15.90
C LEU A 242 -7.99 -6.30 15.25
N ILE A 243 -6.70 -6.41 15.56
CA ILE A 243 -5.64 -5.58 14.99
C ILE A 243 -5.48 -5.87 13.49
N PHE A 244 -5.49 -7.15 13.10
CA PHE A 244 -5.10 -7.56 11.75
C PHE A 244 -6.26 -7.84 10.78
N ALA A 245 -7.50 -7.97 11.27
CA ALA A 245 -8.66 -8.34 10.44
C ALA A 245 -8.82 -7.54 9.14
N ASN A 246 -8.49 -6.25 9.19
CA ASN A 246 -8.67 -5.32 8.07
C ASN A 246 -7.38 -5.06 7.27
N VAL A 247 -6.25 -5.64 7.68
CA VAL A 247 -4.97 -5.39 7.04
C VAL A 247 -4.93 -6.08 5.67
N ARG A 248 -4.84 -5.26 4.63
CA ARG A 248 -4.69 -5.70 3.23
C ARG A 248 -3.26 -5.57 2.74
N LYS A 249 -2.46 -4.67 3.34
CA LYS A 249 -1.06 -4.48 2.97
C LYS A 249 -0.19 -4.48 4.21
N LEU A 250 0.75 -5.41 4.29
CA LEU A 250 1.71 -5.51 5.37
C LEU A 250 3.12 -5.24 4.84
N CYS A 251 3.89 -4.46 5.58
CA CYS A 251 5.31 -4.24 5.36
C CYS A 251 6.05 -4.42 6.67
N LEU A 252 6.83 -5.50 6.79
CA LEU A 252 7.65 -5.76 7.97
C LEU A 252 9.09 -5.39 7.67
N HIS A 253 9.63 -4.45 8.45
CA HIS A 253 11.02 -4.04 8.36
C HIS A 253 11.83 -4.71 9.46
N SER A 254 12.98 -5.26 9.09
CA SER A 254 14.00 -5.62 10.08
C SER A 254 15.12 -4.59 10.06
N ASN A 255 15.50 -4.11 11.25
CA ASN A 255 16.68 -3.26 11.43
C ASN A 255 17.90 -4.07 11.91
N HIS A 256 17.69 -5.33 12.33
CA HIS A 256 18.75 -6.24 12.78
C HIS A 256 18.53 -7.65 12.20
N ILE A 257 19.59 -8.45 12.12
CA ILE A 257 19.49 -9.89 11.79
C ILE A 257 18.94 -10.61 13.02
N ILE A 258 17.63 -10.57 13.23
CA ILE A 258 16.98 -11.29 14.33
C ILE A 258 16.85 -12.74 13.90
N ARG A 259 17.80 -13.60 14.30
CA ARG A 259 17.76 -15.05 13.99
C ARG A 259 16.78 -15.82 14.87
N GLU A 260 16.62 -15.38 16.12
CA GLU A 260 15.76 -16.03 17.09
C GLU A 260 14.31 -15.58 16.91
N LYS A 261 13.38 -16.53 16.77
CA LYS A 261 11.91 -16.34 16.56
C LYS A 261 11.43 -16.07 15.12
N GLN A 262 12.25 -16.28 14.09
CA GLN A 262 11.81 -16.10 12.70
C GLN A 262 10.68 -17.07 12.28
N ASP A 263 10.67 -18.31 12.79
CA ASP A 263 9.74 -19.34 12.31
C ASP A 263 8.26 -19.08 12.62
N LYS A 264 7.97 -18.16 13.55
CA LYS A 264 6.59 -17.91 14.00
C LYS A 264 5.86 -16.87 13.15
N TYR A 265 6.54 -15.88 12.57
CA TYR A 265 5.81 -14.74 11.99
C TYR A 265 5.07 -15.08 10.69
N CYS A 266 5.63 -15.87 9.77
CA CYS A 266 4.92 -16.25 8.53
C CYS A 266 3.64 -17.03 8.83
N LYS A 267 3.71 -18.04 9.72
CA LYS A 267 2.54 -18.80 10.17
C LYS A 267 1.48 -17.89 10.80
N THR A 268 1.92 -16.91 11.59
CA THR A 268 1.04 -15.94 12.22
C THR A 268 0.37 -15.01 11.19
N ILE A 269 1.10 -14.57 10.15
CA ILE A 269 0.53 -13.80 9.04
C ILE A 269 -0.56 -14.60 8.33
N VAL A 270 -0.29 -15.88 8.03
CA VAL A 270 -1.25 -16.78 7.40
C VAL A 270 -2.51 -16.92 8.25
N GLN A 271 -2.33 -17.16 9.55
CA GLN A 271 -3.43 -17.42 10.47
C GLN A 271 -4.33 -16.19 10.69
N TYR A 272 -3.74 -14.99 10.86
CA TYR A 272 -4.48 -13.81 11.33
C TYR A 272 -4.70 -12.73 10.26
N MET A 273 -4.18 -12.90 9.04
CA MET A 273 -4.35 -11.94 7.95
C MET A 273 -4.95 -12.57 6.68
N PRO A 274 -6.15 -13.18 6.75
CA PRO A 274 -6.76 -13.82 5.58
C PRO A 274 -7.05 -12.84 4.44
N ASN A 275 -7.19 -11.55 4.75
CA ASN A 275 -7.47 -10.47 3.80
C ASN A 275 -6.22 -9.83 3.17
N LEU A 276 -5.03 -10.40 3.40
CA LEU A 276 -3.78 -9.79 2.98
C LEU A 276 -3.58 -9.90 1.46
N GLU A 277 -3.60 -8.75 0.78
CA GLU A 277 -3.42 -8.63 -0.67
C GLU A 277 -1.96 -8.33 -1.07
N THR A 278 -1.19 -7.73 -0.16
CA THR A 278 0.19 -7.29 -0.43
C THR A 278 1.08 -7.51 0.78
N LEU A 279 2.18 -8.24 0.60
CA LEU A 279 3.18 -8.47 1.62
C LEU A 279 4.55 -7.94 1.17
N LYS A 280 5.24 -7.24 2.06
CA LYS A 280 6.62 -6.80 1.87
C LYS A 280 7.48 -7.21 3.05
N LEU A 281 8.61 -7.86 2.77
CA LEU A 281 9.53 -8.38 3.77
C LEU A 281 10.98 -7.89 3.53
N PRO A 282 11.22 -6.57 3.41
CA PRO A 282 12.57 -6.05 3.18
C PRO A 282 13.51 -6.38 4.34
N ASN A 283 14.75 -6.75 4.02
CA ASN A 283 15.82 -7.04 4.98
C ASN A 283 15.48 -8.16 5.97
N ILE A 284 14.63 -9.10 5.58
CA ILE A 284 14.27 -10.27 6.36
C ILE A 284 14.97 -11.49 5.75
N SER A 285 15.44 -12.40 6.62
CA SER A 285 15.91 -13.71 6.18
C SER A 285 14.75 -14.69 6.20
N LEU A 286 14.51 -15.36 5.07
CA LEU A 286 13.51 -16.42 4.95
C LEU A 286 14.21 -17.76 4.79
N ASN A 287 13.63 -18.83 5.37
CA ASN A 287 13.92 -20.20 5.00
C ASN A 287 12.83 -20.76 4.06
N HIS A 288 13.04 -21.98 3.55
CA HIS A 288 12.13 -22.60 2.59
C HIS A 288 10.70 -22.75 3.15
N SER A 289 10.54 -23.26 4.37
CA SER A 289 9.23 -23.52 4.97
C SER A 289 8.44 -22.23 5.27
N GLN A 290 9.13 -21.17 5.67
CA GLN A 290 8.54 -19.85 5.88
C GLN A 290 7.98 -19.28 4.58
N LEU A 291 8.72 -19.42 3.46
CA LEU A 291 8.26 -18.93 2.16
C LEU A 291 7.06 -19.74 1.65
N GLU A 292 7.14 -21.07 1.75
CA GLU A 292 6.06 -22.00 1.41
C GLU A 292 4.77 -21.69 2.15
N SER A 293 4.84 -21.41 3.46
CA SER A 293 3.63 -21.10 4.25
C SER A 293 2.87 -19.89 3.72
N LEU A 294 3.54 -18.94 3.05
CA LEU A 294 2.87 -17.76 2.48
C LEU A 294 1.94 -18.12 1.31
N LYS A 295 2.05 -19.33 0.74
CA LYS A 295 1.10 -19.84 -0.27
C LYS A 295 -0.32 -19.98 0.26
N GLU A 296 -0.45 -20.22 1.57
CA GLU A 296 -1.73 -20.44 2.24
C GLU A 296 -2.56 -19.16 2.38
N ILE A 297 -1.99 -17.99 2.06
CA ILE A 297 -2.71 -16.71 2.12
C ILE A 297 -3.59 -16.55 0.87
N PRO A 298 -4.93 -16.64 0.98
CA PRO A 298 -5.81 -16.85 -0.16
C PRO A 298 -5.88 -15.65 -1.11
N LEU A 299 -5.71 -14.43 -0.58
CA LEU A 299 -5.88 -13.17 -1.33
C LEU A 299 -4.55 -12.52 -1.71
N LEU A 300 -3.41 -13.16 -1.44
CA LEU A 300 -2.10 -12.57 -1.66
C LEU A 300 -1.78 -12.48 -3.16
N THR A 301 -1.85 -11.27 -3.72
CA THR A 301 -1.56 -11.03 -5.15
C THR A 301 -0.24 -10.29 -5.39
N SER A 302 0.38 -9.76 -4.33
CA SER A 302 1.62 -9.01 -4.42
C SER A 302 2.59 -9.39 -3.33
N LEU A 303 3.77 -9.84 -3.74
CA LEU A 303 4.85 -10.20 -2.85
C LEU A 303 6.09 -9.41 -3.21
N ASN A 304 6.66 -8.75 -2.20
CA ASN A 304 7.87 -7.96 -2.34
C ASN A 304 8.95 -8.46 -1.39
N LEU A 305 9.89 -9.20 -1.97
CA LEU A 305 11.09 -9.75 -1.34
C LEU A 305 12.33 -8.96 -1.75
N SER A 306 12.18 -7.73 -2.26
CA SER A 306 13.35 -6.87 -2.50
C SER A 306 14.14 -6.73 -1.21
N PHE A 307 15.43 -7.06 -1.26
CA PHE A 307 16.35 -7.06 -0.12
C PHE A 307 16.08 -8.13 0.95
N THR A 308 15.27 -9.14 0.66
CA THR A 308 15.16 -10.36 1.47
C THR A 308 16.38 -11.25 1.21
N SER A 309 16.89 -11.96 2.23
CA SER A 309 17.90 -12.99 2.06
C SER A 309 17.28 -14.38 2.15
N PHE A 310 17.66 -15.30 1.28
CA PHE A 310 17.23 -16.70 1.35
C PHE A 310 18.28 -17.53 2.10
N ALA A 311 17.88 -18.10 3.23
CA ALA A 311 18.76 -18.86 4.11
C ALA A 311 18.99 -20.26 3.54
N LYS A 312 20.07 -20.41 2.77
CA LYS A 312 20.58 -21.71 2.28
C LYS A 312 19.64 -22.44 1.28
N PHE A 313 18.91 -21.71 0.45
CA PHE A 313 18.15 -22.30 -0.65
C PHE A 313 18.06 -21.35 -1.84
N ASP A 314 17.87 -21.92 -3.03
CA ASP A 314 17.63 -21.19 -4.26
C ASP A 314 16.13 -20.94 -4.45
N PHE A 315 15.77 -19.70 -4.78
CA PHE A 315 14.38 -19.34 -4.99
C PHE A 315 13.86 -19.91 -6.30
N SER A 316 12.73 -20.60 -6.22
CA SER A 316 11.95 -21.03 -7.38
C SER A 316 10.51 -20.50 -7.29
N LEU A 317 9.86 -20.32 -8.44
CA LEU A 317 8.50 -19.76 -8.52
C LEU A 317 7.44 -20.72 -7.97
N ASP A 318 7.66 -22.01 -8.08
CA ASP A 318 6.80 -23.02 -7.46
C ASP A 318 6.68 -22.80 -5.95
N MET A 319 7.64 -22.12 -5.31
CA MET A 319 7.62 -21.77 -3.88
C MET A 319 6.64 -20.67 -3.48
N ILE A 320 5.98 -20.02 -4.44
CA ILE A 320 4.97 -18.99 -4.18
C ILE A 320 3.64 -19.33 -4.83
N SER A 321 2.55 -18.77 -4.28
CA SER A 321 1.21 -19.03 -4.80
C SER A 321 1.09 -18.59 -6.27
N SER A 322 0.42 -19.40 -7.08
CA SER A 322 0.07 -19.07 -8.47
C SER A 322 -0.89 -17.87 -8.57
N SER A 323 -1.48 -17.42 -7.45
CA SER A 323 -2.28 -16.19 -7.37
C SER A 323 -1.45 -14.91 -7.41
N ILE A 324 -0.13 -14.99 -7.20
CA ILE A 324 0.76 -13.83 -7.26
C ILE A 324 0.76 -13.24 -8.67
N ARG A 325 0.52 -11.93 -8.76
CA ARG A 325 0.53 -11.15 -10.01
C ARG A 325 1.65 -10.13 -10.03
N ARG A 326 2.17 -9.75 -8.86
CA ARG A 326 3.18 -8.71 -8.69
C ARG A 326 4.30 -9.21 -7.79
N LEU A 327 5.42 -9.56 -8.40
CA LEU A 327 6.57 -10.13 -7.70
C LEU A 327 7.75 -9.18 -7.74
N LYS A 328 8.45 -9.04 -6.62
CA LYS A 328 9.72 -8.34 -6.56
C LYS A 328 10.72 -9.18 -5.82
N LEU A 329 11.84 -9.48 -6.45
CA LEU A 329 12.85 -10.41 -5.92
C LEU A 329 14.10 -9.66 -5.46
N PRO A 330 14.88 -10.26 -4.55
CA PRO A 330 16.22 -9.77 -4.21
C PRO A 330 17.20 -10.08 -5.35
N LYS A 331 18.50 -9.90 -5.11
CA LYS A 331 19.53 -10.48 -5.98
C LYS A 331 19.46 -12.00 -5.83
N LEU A 332 19.28 -12.70 -6.95
CA LEU A 332 19.20 -14.16 -7.00
C LEU A 332 20.55 -14.73 -7.44
N HIS A 333 20.79 -16.00 -7.11
CA HIS A 333 21.87 -16.79 -7.67
C HIS A 333 21.53 -17.25 -9.10
N ASP A 334 22.55 -17.70 -9.83
CA ASP A 334 22.40 -18.14 -11.22
C ASP A 334 21.51 -19.38 -11.27
N GLY A 335 20.41 -19.32 -12.04
CA GLY A 335 19.49 -20.45 -12.20
C GLY A 335 18.00 -20.11 -12.06
N PHE A 336 17.64 -18.89 -11.63
CA PHE A 336 16.22 -18.50 -11.64
C PHE A 336 15.63 -18.59 -13.05
N GLN A 337 14.48 -19.23 -13.16
CA GLN A 337 13.69 -19.27 -14.39
C GLN A 337 12.27 -18.84 -14.08
N LEU A 338 11.66 -18.14 -15.03
CA LEU A 338 10.22 -17.96 -14.99
C LEU A 338 9.53 -19.32 -15.28
N SER A 339 8.26 -19.41 -14.90
CA SER A 339 7.42 -20.57 -15.19
C SER A 339 6.12 -20.05 -15.77
N ASP A 340 5.61 -20.74 -16.78
CA ASP A 340 4.30 -20.43 -17.39
C ASP A 340 3.13 -20.67 -16.43
N THR A 341 3.37 -21.31 -15.28
CA THR A 341 2.36 -21.57 -14.27
C THR A 341 1.91 -20.31 -13.52
N HIS A 342 2.70 -19.22 -13.56
CA HIS A 342 2.38 -17.97 -12.87
C HIS A 342 2.01 -16.86 -13.86
N ASN A 343 0.79 -16.32 -13.72
CA ASN A 343 0.32 -15.18 -14.51
C ASN A 343 0.87 -13.84 -13.97
N LEU A 344 2.20 -13.68 -13.95
CA LEU A 344 2.85 -12.46 -13.48
C LEU A 344 2.58 -11.30 -14.45
N THR A 345 2.15 -10.16 -13.90
CA THR A 345 1.92 -8.92 -14.67
C THR A 345 2.92 -7.83 -14.31
N THR A 346 3.52 -7.92 -13.11
CA THR A 346 4.60 -7.04 -12.65
C THR A 346 5.73 -7.88 -12.10
N LEU A 347 6.94 -7.65 -12.60
CA LEU A 347 8.15 -8.30 -12.13
C LEU A 347 9.20 -7.25 -11.81
N GLN A 348 9.85 -7.39 -10.65
CA GLN A 348 11.06 -6.66 -10.32
C GLN A 348 12.21 -7.63 -10.04
N LEU A 349 13.33 -7.40 -10.74
CA LEU A 349 14.57 -8.12 -10.57
C LEU A 349 15.68 -7.15 -10.17
N PHE A 350 16.53 -7.54 -9.22
CA PHE A 350 17.69 -6.73 -8.82
C PHE A 350 18.87 -6.89 -9.77
N GLN A 351 18.95 -8.03 -10.45
CA GLN A 351 19.93 -8.34 -11.48
C GLN A 351 19.26 -9.32 -12.45
N LEU A 352 19.61 -9.23 -13.73
CA LEU A 352 19.20 -10.21 -14.74
C LEU A 352 20.34 -11.21 -14.99
N ASN A 353 19.98 -12.41 -15.40
CA ASN A 353 20.91 -13.38 -16.02
C ASN A 353 20.40 -13.66 -17.44
N ASN A 354 21.28 -14.00 -18.38
CA ASN A 354 20.92 -14.35 -19.76
C ASN A 354 19.91 -15.50 -19.82
N ASN A 355 20.02 -16.48 -18.91
CA ASN A 355 19.09 -17.62 -18.84
C ASN A 355 17.67 -17.21 -18.41
N MET A 356 17.51 -16.01 -17.84
CA MET A 356 16.23 -15.49 -17.37
C MET A 356 15.46 -14.78 -18.48
N VAL A 357 15.96 -14.63 -19.70
CA VAL A 357 15.27 -13.92 -20.78
C VAL A 357 14.70 -14.94 -21.76
N ASN A 358 13.40 -15.23 -21.63
CA ASN A 358 12.71 -16.17 -22.51
C ASN A 358 11.28 -15.66 -22.83
N SER A 359 10.55 -16.41 -23.64
CA SER A 359 9.17 -16.11 -24.08
C SER A 359 8.17 -15.90 -22.92
N GLN A 360 8.51 -16.28 -21.70
CA GLN A 360 7.61 -16.19 -20.54
C GLN A 360 7.42 -14.74 -20.05
N TYR A 361 8.19 -13.78 -20.58
CA TYR A 361 8.01 -12.35 -20.32
C TYR A 361 6.83 -11.74 -21.09
N ASN A 362 6.23 -12.49 -22.01
CA ASN A 362 5.12 -12.02 -22.85
C ASN A 362 3.87 -11.63 -22.06
N GLN A 363 3.77 -12.00 -20.78
CA GLN A 363 2.66 -11.60 -19.91
C GLN A 363 2.98 -10.38 -19.03
N ILE A 364 4.25 -9.97 -18.97
CA ILE A 364 4.73 -8.93 -18.07
C ILE A 364 4.39 -7.56 -18.64
N SER A 365 3.37 -6.92 -18.07
CA SER A 365 3.00 -5.54 -18.42
C SER A 365 3.90 -4.47 -17.81
N LYS A 366 4.55 -4.81 -16.68
CA LYS A 366 5.39 -3.91 -15.92
C LYS A 366 6.69 -4.59 -15.49
N LEU A 367 7.80 -4.11 -16.03
CA LEU A 367 9.13 -4.64 -15.76
C LEU A 367 9.95 -3.60 -14.98
N ILE A 368 10.58 -4.04 -13.89
CA ILE A 368 11.46 -3.22 -13.07
C ILE A 368 12.79 -3.96 -12.96
N ILE A 369 13.82 -3.49 -13.64
CA ILE A 369 15.15 -4.08 -13.54
C ILE A 369 16.06 -3.07 -12.89
N LYS A 370 16.89 -3.52 -11.96
CA LYS A 370 17.96 -2.70 -11.39
C LYS A 370 19.30 -3.32 -11.75
N ASN A 371 20.35 -2.52 -11.65
CA ASN A 371 21.74 -2.92 -11.75
C ASN A 371 22.06 -3.82 -12.97
N VAL A 372 21.82 -3.31 -14.18
CA VAL A 372 22.16 -4.01 -15.43
C VAL A 372 23.58 -3.62 -15.83
N ASN A 373 24.53 -4.54 -15.68
CA ASN A 373 25.97 -4.24 -15.81
C ASN A 373 26.71 -5.10 -16.84
N SER A 374 26.02 -5.94 -17.62
CA SER A 374 26.65 -6.81 -18.63
C SER A 374 26.12 -6.53 -20.04
N THR A 375 27.03 -6.51 -21.01
CA THR A 375 26.73 -6.34 -22.44
C THR A 375 25.90 -7.51 -23.01
N SER A 376 26.11 -8.73 -22.52
CA SER A 376 25.30 -9.88 -22.94
C SER A 376 23.85 -9.75 -22.49
N ILE A 377 23.62 -9.27 -21.27
CA ILE A 377 22.27 -8.99 -20.74
C ILE A 377 21.59 -7.88 -21.56
N PHE A 378 22.34 -6.84 -21.97
CA PHE A 378 21.78 -5.78 -22.82
C PHE A 378 21.23 -6.33 -24.12
N LYS A 379 21.96 -7.22 -24.81
CA LYS A 379 21.48 -7.86 -26.05
C LYS A 379 20.19 -8.63 -25.83
N SER A 380 20.14 -9.49 -24.80
CA SER A 380 18.93 -10.25 -24.48
C SER A 380 17.75 -9.35 -24.12
N LEU A 381 17.97 -8.26 -23.37
CA LEU A 381 16.90 -7.31 -23.05
C LEU A 381 16.40 -6.55 -24.28
N VAL A 382 17.28 -6.21 -25.23
CA VAL A 382 16.89 -5.61 -26.50
C VAL A 382 16.01 -6.58 -27.29
N GLU A 383 16.44 -7.83 -27.43
CA GLU A 383 15.67 -8.88 -28.11
C GLU A 383 14.28 -9.07 -27.48
N LEU A 384 14.23 -9.21 -26.15
CA LEU A 384 12.98 -9.39 -25.40
C LEU A 384 12.03 -8.20 -25.55
N LEU A 385 12.55 -6.98 -25.39
CA LEU A 385 11.72 -5.78 -25.41
C LEU A 385 11.35 -5.38 -26.84
N CYS A 386 12.12 -5.75 -27.85
CA CYS A 386 11.77 -5.47 -29.25
C CYS A 386 10.95 -6.58 -29.90
N ALA A 387 10.72 -7.70 -29.21
CA ALA A 387 9.91 -8.80 -29.69
C ALA A 387 8.46 -8.33 -30.02
N PRO A 388 7.85 -8.86 -31.09
CA PRO A 388 6.53 -8.42 -31.57
C PRO A 388 5.40 -8.66 -30.56
N ASP A 389 5.56 -9.66 -29.70
CA ASP A 389 4.65 -10.07 -28.64
C ASP A 389 4.94 -9.42 -27.27
N CYS A 390 5.89 -8.49 -27.20
CA CYS A 390 6.23 -7.77 -25.98
C CYS A 390 5.02 -6.98 -25.45
N LYS A 391 4.57 -7.30 -24.22
CA LYS A 391 3.47 -6.59 -23.53
C LYS A 391 3.95 -5.57 -22.49
N VAL A 392 5.25 -5.31 -22.40
CA VAL A 392 5.79 -4.35 -21.42
C VAL A 392 5.33 -2.94 -21.79
N HIS A 393 4.40 -2.41 -21.01
CA HIS A 393 3.90 -1.04 -21.15
C HIS A 393 4.60 -0.07 -20.20
N THR A 394 5.18 -0.60 -19.13
CA THR A 394 5.78 0.18 -18.07
C THR A 394 7.16 -0.38 -17.73
N LEU A 395 8.20 0.38 -18.03
CA LEU A 395 9.59 0.00 -17.82
C LEU A 395 10.24 0.91 -16.77
N TYR A 396 10.83 0.30 -15.74
CA TYR A 396 11.68 0.96 -14.76
C TYR A 396 13.06 0.32 -14.83
N ILE A 397 14.09 1.10 -15.11
CA ILE A 397 15.43 0.59 -15.32
C ILE A 397 16.49 1.62 -14.91
N ASP A 398 17.74 1.19 -14.78
CA ASP A 398 18.85 2.14 -14.64
C ASP A 398 19.28 2.60 -16.05
N TYR A 399 19.77 3.84 -16.14
CA TYR A 399 20.22 4.43 -17.39
C TYR A 399 21.27 3.55 -18.11
N GLY A 400 21.08 3.34 -19.42
CA GLY A 400 22.01 2.61 -20.28
C GLY A 400 21.78 2.95 -21.75
N THR A 401 22.84 2.97 -22.56
CA THR A 401 22.77 3.36 -23.98
C THR A 401 21.89 2.45 -24.81
N TRP A 402 21.88 1.15 -24.50
CA TRP A 402 21.04 0.13 -25.16
C TRP A 402 19.53 0.43 -25.07
N ILE A 403 19.08 1.22 -24.08
CA ILE A 403 17.68 1.62 -23.96
C ILE A 403 17.24 2.44 -25.18
N SER A 404 18.16 3.23 -25.76
CA SER A 404 17.87 3.98 -27.00
C SER A 404 17.41 3.05 -28.12
N GLU A 405 18.12 1.93 -28.30
CA GLU A 405 17.78 0.94 -29.34
C GLU A 405 16.39 0.34 -29.10
N VAL A 406 16.06 0.02 -27.85
CA VAL A 406 14.72 -0.45 -27.50
C VAL A 406 13.67 0.60 -27.80
N LEU A 407 13.89 1.85 -27.44
CA LEU A 407 12.90 2.92 -27.59
C LEU A 407 12.61 3.28 -29.06
N GLU A 408 13.58 3.11 -29.95
CA GLU A 408 13.43 3.32 -31.39
C GLU A 408 12.54 2.24 -32.04
N LYS A 409 12.71 0.99 -31.61
CA LYS A 409 12.05 -0.21 -32.19
C LYS A 409 10.74 -0.58 -31.49
N ASN A 410 10.71 -0.56 -30.17
CA ASN A 410 9.56 -0.98 -29.38
C ASN A 410 8.41 0.05 -29.45
N ARG A 411 7.19 -0.47 -29.61
CA ARG A 411 5.96 0.33 -29.65
C ARG A 411 5.02 0.08 -28.46
N SER A 412 5.35 -0.85 -27.57
CA SER A 412 4.49 -1.22 -26.43
C SER A 412 4.71 -0.32 -25.21
N ILE A 413 5.93 0.19 -25.00
CA ILE A 413 6.30 0.96 -23.81
C ILE A 413 5.66 2.35 -23.88
N THR A 414 4.89 2.68 -22.85
CA THR A 414 4.20 3.97 -22.72
C THR A 414 4.62 4.74 -21.47
N THR A 415 5.23 4.05 -20.50
CA THR A 415 5.77 4.63 -19.26
C THR A 415 7.23 4.21 -19.05
N LEU A 416 8.12 5.19 -18.87
CA LEU A 416 9.56 4.95 -18.66
C LEU A 416 10.08 5.64 -17.39
N ASP A 417 10.90 4.95 -16.61
CA ASP A 417 11.72 5.48 -15.52
C ASP A 417 13.14 4.95 -15.69
N ILE A 418 14.11 5.82 -16.00
CA ILE A 418 15.53 5.42 -16.18
C ILE A 418 16.42 5.82 -15.00
N GLY A 419 15.83 6.26 -13.88
CA GLY A 419 16.61 6.66 -12.71
C GLY A 419 17.47 7.92 -12.89
N SER A 420 17.24 8.74 -13.93
CA SER A 420 18.11 9.86 -14.30
C SER A 420 17.43 11.23 -14.17
N SER A 421 18.18 12.29 -14.50
CA SER A 421 17.70 13.68 -14.51
C SER A 421 16.67 13.92 -15.60
N LEU A 422 15.97 15.07 -15.55
CA LEU A 422 15.03 15.45 -16.58
C LEU A 422 15.66 15.46 -17.98
N LYS A 423 16.81 16.14 -18.16
CA LYS A 423 17.50 16.29 -19.46
C LYS A 423 17.78 14.91 -20.10
N ARG A 424 18.47 14.04 -19.38
CA ARG A 424 18.83 12.69 -19.87
C ARG A 424 17.59 11.82 -20.12
N THR A 425 16.60 11.90 -19.24
CA THR A 425 15.36 11.14 -19.43
C THR A 425 14.61 11.63 -20.66
N PHE A 426 14.56 12.94 -20.88
CA PHE A 426 13.89 13.52 -22.04
C PHE A 426 14.61 13.20 -23.36
N GLU A 427 15.94 13.28 -23.41
CA GLU A 427 16.76 12.86 -24.56
C GLU A 427 16.54 11.38 -24.93
N MET A 428 16.31 10.52 -23.94
CA MET A 428 15.95 9.12 -24.20
C MET A 428 14.51 9.00 -24.69
N VAL A 429 13.59 9.71 -24.05
CA VAL A 429 12.15 9.65 -24.35
C VAL A 429 11.86 10.13 -25.78
N SER A 430 12.59 11.14 -26.27
CA SER A 430 12.41 11.69 -27.63
C SER A 430 12.65 10.67 -28.75
N LYS A 431 13.36 9.58 -28.45
CA LYS A 431 13.59 8.46 -29.39
C LYS A 431 12.38 7.55 -29.57
N SER A 432 11.40 7.62 -28.66
CA SER A 432 10.19 6.81 -28.73
C SER A 432 8.97 7.64 -29.08
N THR A 433 8.21 7.18 -30.06
CA THR A 433 6.93 7.79 -30.45
C THR A 433 5.75 7.34 -29.57
N THR A 434 5.93 6.32 -28.73
CA THR A 434 4.83 5.71 -27.95
C THR A 434 4.83 6.10 -26.49
N LEU A 435 5.91 6.71 -26.00
CA LEU A 435 6.01 7.16 -24.62
C LEU A 435 5.03 8.30 -24.32
N ARG A 436 4.18 8.06 -23.32
CA ARG A 436 3.17 9.01 -22.83
C ARG A 436 3.52 9.57 -21.46
N THR A 437 4.35 8.84 -20.71
CA THR A 437 4.72 9.21 -19.35
C THR A 437 6.18 8.85 -19.11
N PHE A 438 6.94 9.76 -18.52
CA PHE A 438 8.27 9.44 -18.03
C PHE A 438 8.49 10.00 -16.63
N ILE A 439 9.35 9.30 -15.89
CA ILE A 439 9.69 9.60 -14.50
C ILE A 439 11.17 9.98 -14.47
N PHE A 440 11.47 11.10 -13.82
CA PHE A 440 12.81 11.61 -13.66
C PHE A 440 13.04 12.06 -12.22
N TYR A 441 14.30 12.21 -11.85
CA TYR A 441 14.74 12.62 -10.52
C TYR A 441 15.58 13.88 -10.66
N ASP A 442 15.14 14.97 -10.04
CA ASP A 442 15.93 16.19 -9.91
C ASP A 442 16.11 16.49 -8.42
N ASP A 443 17.29 16.98 -8.05
CA ASP A 443 17.55 17.38 -6.67
C ASP A 443 16.80 18.67 -6.33
N LEU A 444 16.42 18.81 -5.05
CA LEU A 444 15.71 19.97 -4.53
C LEU A 444 16.47 21.30 -4.74
N TYR A 445 17.79 21.23 -4.95
CA TYR A 445 18.66 22.38 -5.13
C TYR A 445 18.77 22.86 -6.58
N THR A 446 18.34 22.04 -7.54
CA THR A 446 18.38 22.41 -8.95
C THR A 446 17.10 23.12 -9.38
N LYS A 447 16.79 24.25 -8.74
CA LYS A 447 15.87 25.26 -9.30
C LYS A 447 16.31 25.74 -10.70
N ASN A 448 17.59 25.55 -11.03
CA ASN A 448 18.24 25.99 -12.26
C ASN A 448 18.31 24.95 -13.39
N ILE A 449 17.72 23.74 -13.27
CA ILE A 449 17.72 22.78 -14.40
C ILE A 449 16.80 23.25 -15.55
N TYR A 450 15.87 24.18 -15.29
CA TYR A 450 15.18 24.92 -16.35
C TYR A 450 16.01 26.10 -16.86
N ARG A 451 17.30 25.91 -17.14
CA ARG A 451 18.06 26.93 -17.88
C ARG A 451 17.41 27.06 -19.25
N LYS A 452 16.73 28.18 -19.47
CA LYS A 452 16.02 28.58 -20.70
C LYS A 452 17.03 28.97 -21.79
N THR A 453 18.04 28.14 -22.00
CA THR A 453 19.14 28.43 -22.93
C THR A 453 18.89 27.85 -24.33
N GLY A 454 17.89 26.96 -24.47
CA GLY A 454 17.50 26.35 -25.75
C GLY A 454 16.09 26.72 -26.22
N ASN A 455 15.69 26.22 -27.39
CA ASN A 455 14.36 26.43 -27.93
C ASN A 455 13.33 25.51 -27.25
N PRO A 456 12.12 26.00 -26.90
CA PRO A 456 11.05 25.16 -26.38
C PRO A 456 10.60 24.19 -27.47
N THR A 457 10.81 22.90 -27.22
CA THR A 457 10.39 21.82 -28.12
C THR A 457 9.03 21.24 -27.74
N GLY A 458 8.57 21.55 -26.53
CA GLY A 458 7.30 21.07 -26.03
C GLY A 458 6.92 21.64 -24.67
N TYR A 459 5.76 21.22 -24.16
CA TYR A 459 5.43 21.37 -22.73
C TYR A 459 4.92 20.06 -22.14
N ALA A 460 5.12 19.89 -20.83
CA ALA A 460 4.68 18.73 -20.08
C ALA A 460 3.90 19.11 -18.83
N HIS A 461 2.85 18.34 -18.56
CA HIS A 461 2.19 18.41 -17.26
C HIS A 461 2.97 17.54 -16.26
N ILE A 462 3.72 18.21 -15.39
CA ILE A 462 4.59 17.60 -14.38
C ILE A 462 3.85 17.48 -13.07
N LYS A 463 3.91 16.29 -12.48
CA LYS A 463 3.44 16.02 -11.13
C LYS A 463 4.62 15.55 -10.30
N SER A 464 4.76 16.12 -9.11
CA SER A 464 5.73 15.64 -8.13
C SER A 464 5.12 14.53 -7.28
N LYS A 465 5.97 13.58 -6.89
CA LYS A 465 5.68 12.60 -5.86
C LYS A 465 6.93 12.45 -5.00
N LYS A 466 6.85 12.89 -3.74
CA LYS A 466 7.92 12.66 -2.78
C LYS A 466 8.15 11.14 -2.66
N ARG A 467 9.31 10.68 -3.11
CA ARG A 467 9.72 9.28 -3.01
C ARG A 467 10.91 9.25 -2.08
N ILE A 468 10.69 8.80 -0.85
CA ILE A 468 11.78 8.63 0.12
C ILE A 468 12.62 7.43 -0.37
N LYS A 469 13.63 7.70 -1.22
CA LYS A 469 14.69 6.74 -1.56
C LYS A 469 15.72 6.83 -0.43
N SER A 470 15.55 5.98 0.59
CA SER A 470 16.31 5.97 1.86
C SER A 470 15.84 7.02 2.88
N LEU A 471 15.93 6.66 4.17
CA LEU A 471 15.56 7.51 5.30
C LEU A 471 16.45 8.76 5.45
N LEU A 472 17.56 8.85 4.73
CA LEU A 472 18.56 9.90 4.92
C LEU A 472 18.57 10.95 3.79
N ASN A 473 18.12 10.63 2.56
CA ASN A 473 18.07 11.59 1.44
C ASN A 473 16.76 11.48 0.65
N ALA A 474 15.82 12.39 0.90
CA ALA A 474 14.55 12.42 0.16
C ALA A 474 14.74 13.08 -1.22
N SER A 475 15.00 12.29 -2.27
CA SER A 475 14.87 12.79 -3.64
C SER A 475 13.38 12.97 -3.99
N LEU A 476 13.03 14.09 -4.63
CA LEU A 476 11.70 14.28 -5.17
C LEU A 476 11.65 13.60 -6.54
N ALA A 477 10.79 12.60 -6.70
CA ALA A 477 10.53 12.05 -8.03
C ALA A 477 9.48 12.93 -8.72
N PHE A 478 9.73 13.34 -9.95
CA PHE A 478 8.78 14.05 -10.78
C PHE A 478 8.36 13.15 -11.94
N TYR A 479 7.15 13.32 -12.45
CA TYR A 479 6.71 12.62 -13.64
C TYR A 479 5.90 13.53 -14.55
N ALA A 480 6.21 13.46 -15.85
CA ALA A 480 5.46 14.13 -16.89
C ALA A 480 4.36 13.17 -17.39
N LYS A 481 3.08 13.57 -17.33
CA LYS A 481 1.94 12.72 -17.73
C LYS A 481 1.49 12.93 -19.19
N LYS A 482 1.78 14.10 -19.73
CA LYS A 482 1.46 14.48 -21.11
C LYS A 482 2.59 15.34 -21.62
N ILE A 483 3.04 15.04 -22.83
CA ILE A 483 4.05 15.81 -23.57
C ILE A 483 3.32 16.37 -24.78
N TYR A 484 3.52 17.65 -25.04
CA TYR A 484 2.95 18.35 -26.18
C TYR A 484 4.12 18.86 -27.00
N THR A 485 4.21 18.49 -28.26
CA THR A 485 5.18 19.06 -29.20
C THR A 485 4.72 20.46 -29.58
N VAL A 486 5.64 21.43 -29.52
CA VAL A 486 5.40 22.76 -30.08
C VAL A 486 5.81 22.69 -31.55
N SER A 487 4.88 22.98 -32.46
CA SER A 487 5.19 23.15 -33.88
C SER A 487 6.28 24.22 -34.02
N THR A 488 7.36 23.91 -34.72
CA THR A 488 8.56 24.74 -34.91
C THR A 488 8.19 26.21 -35.07
N VAL A 489 8.50 27.01 -34.05
CA VAL A 489 8.31 28.45 -34.08
C VAL A 489 9.44 29.04 -34.92
N SER A 490 9.08 29.78 -35.97
CA SER A 490 10.02 30.45 -36.89
C SER A 490 11.01 31.35 -36.14
N THR A 491 12.26 31.33 -36.61
CA THR A 491 13.50 31.86 -36.00
C THR A 491 13.50 33.34 -35.58
N VAL A 492 12.49 34.14 -35.93
CA VAL A 492 12.43 35.58 -35.62
C VAL A 492 11.67 35.89 -34.31
N SER A 493 10.98 34.93 -33.69
CA SER A 493 10.10 35.16 -32.52
C SER A 493 10.58 34.55 -31.18
N THR A 494 11.78 33.99 -31.15
CA THR A 494 12.33 33.19 -30.03
C THR A 494 12.63 33.99 -28.77
N LEU A 495 12.95 35.29 -28.87
CA LEU A 495 13.24 36.12 -27.70
C LEU A 495 11.98 36.50 -26.90
N ASN A 496 10.84 36.76 -27.57
CA ASN A 496 9.58 37.10 -26.89
C ASN A 496 8.86 35.85 -26.35
N ALA A 497 8.91 34.73 -27.08
CA ALA A 497 8.30 33.47 -26.64
C ALA A 497 8.91 32.92 -25.33
N ASN A 498 10.19 33.17 -25.06
CA ASN A 498 10.85 32.73 -23.83
C ASN A 498 10.34 33.46 -22.58
N ASN A 499 9.90 34.71 -22.71
CA ASN A 499 9.26 35.46 -21.62
C ASN A 499 7.81 35.02 -21.38
N ASP A 500 7.06 34.74 -22.45
CA ASP A 500 5.66 34.29 -22.33
C ASP A 500 5.57 32.88 -21.74
N ASN A 501 6.45 31.98 -22.14
CA ASN A 501 6.53 30.62 -21.58
C ASN A 501 6.92 30.67 -20.09
N ALA A 502 7.87 31.54 -19.73
CA ALA A 502 8.26 31.76 -18.35
C ALA A 502 7.12 32.29 -17.48
N SER A 503 6.37 33.26 -18.01
CA SER A 503 5.20 33.84 -17.35
C SER A 503 4.10 32.78 -17.16
N TYR A 504 3.82 31.98 -18.20
CA TYR A 504 2.86 30.88 -18.13
C TYR A 504 3.23 29.84 -17.07
N GLU A 505 4.50 29.41 -17.00
CA GLU A 505 4.96 28.47 -15.96
C GLU A 505 4.87 29.05 -14.54
N ALA A 506 5.04 30.37 -14.39
CA ALA A 506 4.89 31.06 -13.11
C ALA A 506 3.42 31.02 -12.65
N THR A 507 2.47 31.18 -13.56
CA THR A 507 1.03 31.08 -13.27
C THR A 507 0.51 29.64 -13.16
N VAL A 508 1.07 28.69 -13.91
CA VAL A 508 0.58 27.31 -13.98
C VAL A 508 1.67 26.36 -13.52
N HIS A 509 1.86 26.25 -12.20
CA HIS A 509 2.98 25.54 -11.57
C HIS A 509 3.20 24.08 -12.03
N ASN A 510 2.15 23.39 -12.50
CA ASN A 510 2.24 22.00 -12.95
C ASN A 510 2.55 21.86 -14.46
N HIS A 511 2.64 22.94 -15.22
CA HIS A 511 3.07 22.91 -16.62
C HIS A 511 4.51 23.38 -16.71
N LYS A 512 5.33 22.67 -17.47
CA LYS A 512 6.74 22.98 -17.72
C LYS A 512 7.08 22.82 -19.19
N PHE A 513 7.69 23.82 -19.79
CA PHE A 513 8.24 23.74 -21.12
C PHE A 513 9.52 22.89 -21.10
N LEU A 514 9.71 22.14 -22.18
CA LEU A 514 10.85 21.27 -22.40
C LEU A 514 11.75 21.97 -23.42
N TYR A 515 12.98 22.28 -23.01
CA TYR A 515 13.95 23.01 -23.81
C TYR A 515 15.02 22.02 -24.29
N ILE A 516 15.34 22.02 -25.58
CA ILE A 516 16.50 21.32 -26.15
C ILE A 516 17.50 22.40 -26.57
N GLU A 517 18.77 22.22 -26.20
CA GLU A 517 19.90 23.03 -26.69
C GLU A 517 20.31 22.60 -28.09
#